data_AF-A0A1G1BUH1-F1
#
_entry.id   AF-A0A1G1BUH1-F1
#
_cell.length_a   1.000
_cell.length_b   1.000
_cell.length_c   1.000
_cell.angle_alpha   90.00
_cell.angle_beta   90.00
_cell.angle_gamma   90.00
#
_symmetry.space_group_name_H-M   'P 1'
#
loop_
_entity.id
_entity.type
_entity.pdbx_description
1 polymer ?
#
loop_
_entity_poly.entity_id
_entity_poly.type
_entity_poly.pdbx_seq_one_letter_code
_entity_poly.pdbx_strand_id
1 'polypeptide(L)'
;MTRQELKRRHRQLFRDVFVWWGGVAAVEVIGILVSVCWPSGSVPLDGALFSAVMGAYCFLLVAFLAVPAWRFWVGSRKYGLLCPHCGAFMGGQSLRIISACGRCPECGGKILDDSEFAESKAEQSATRSPSAGKSTL
;
A
#
# COMPACT_ATOMS: atom_id res chain seq x y z
N MET A 1 -11.51 15.69 -6.61
CA MET A 1 -11.45 14.34 -6.01
C MET A 1 -11.51 14.51 -4.51
N THR A 2 -12.52 13.98 -3.82
CA THR A 2 -12.75 14.31 -2.40
C THR A 2 -11.76 13.60 -1.48
N ARG A 3 -11.46 14.21 -0.33
CA ARG A 3 -10.50 13.64 0.65
C ARG A 3 -10.94 12.26 1.16
N GLN A 4 -12.24 12.06 1.30
CA GLN A 4 -12.81 10.78 1.71
C GLN A 4 -12.59 9.69 0.65
N GLU A 5 -12.70 10.04 -0.63
CA GLU A 5 -12.50 9.11 -1.73
C GLU A 5 -11.02 8.69 -1.86
N LEU A 6 -10.09 9.63 -1.69
CA LEU A 6 -8.65 9.33 -1.65
C LEU A 6 -8.32 8.33 -0.52
N LYS A 7 -8.89 8.55 0.67
CA LYS A 7 -8.68 7.68 1.84
C LYS A 7 -9.31 6.29 1.65
N ARG A 8 -10.46 6.20 0.99
CA ARG A 8 -11.12 4.92 0.68
C ARG A 8 -10.30 4.11 -0.32
N ARG A 9 -9.84 4.72 -1.40
CA ARG A 9 -8.99 4.07 -2.41
C ARG A 9 -7.66 3.58 -1.82
N HIS A 10 -7.01 4.38 -0.98
CA HIS A 10 -5.78 3.97 -0.30
C HIS A 10 -5.99 2.73 0.58
N ARG A 11 -7.09 2.68 1.34
CA ARG A 11 -7.38 1.56 2.24
C ARG A 11 -7.69 0.27 1.47
N GLN A 12 -8.38 0.40 0.34
CA GLN A 12 -8.73 -0.74 -0.50
C GLN A 12 -7.48 -1.36 -1.16
N LEU A 13 -6.59 -0.52 -1.70
CA LEU A 13 -5.28 -0.95 -2.21
C LEU A 13 -4.46 -1.70 -1.16
N PHE A 14 -4.39 -1.15 0.05
CA PHE A 14 -3.60 -1.76 1.13
C PHE A 14 -4.15 -3.13 1.52
N ARG A 15 -5.47 -3.29 1.56
CA ARG A 15 -6.12 -4.55 1.87
C ARG A 15 -5.87 -5.60 0.79
N ASP A 16 -5.97 -5.22 -0.49
CA ASP A 16 -5.74 -6.14 -1.60
C ASP A 16 -4.28 -6.59 -1.65
N VAL A 17 -3.34 -5.68 -1.35
CA VAL A 17 -1.91 -6.01 -1.17
C VAL A 17 -1.72 -6.96 0.01
N PHE A 18 -2.35 -6.71 1.16
CA PHE A 18 -2.21 -7.54 2.36
C PHE A 18 -2.75 -8.96 2.17
N VAL A 19 -3.95 -9.11 1.59
CA VAL A 19 -4.55 -10.42 1.31
C VAL A 19 -3.65 -11.23 0.38
N TRP A 20 -3.07 -10.56 -0.62
CA TRP A 20 -2.18 -11.19 -1.57
C TRP A 20 -0.85 -11.63 -0.92
N TRP A 21 -0.24 -10.78 -0.08
CA TRP A 21 0.94 -11.15 0.73
C TRP A 21 0.68 -12.32 1.68
N GLY A 22 -0.53 -12.42 2.24
CA GLY A 22 -0.94 -13.57 3.04
C GLY A 22 -0.89 -14.88 2.25
N GLY A 23 -1.28 -14.84 0.96
CA GLY A 23 -1.14 -15.98 0.06
C GLY A 23 0.31 -16.37 -0.22
N VAL A 24 1.21 -15.39 -0.45
CA VAL A 24 2.65 -15.63 -0.61
C VAL A 24 3.22 -16.36 0.61
N ALA A 25 2.94 -15.83 1.79
CA ALA A 25 3.46 -16.38 3.05
C ALA A 25 2.97 -17.81 3.28
N ALA A 26 1.72 -18.13 2.92
CA ALA A 26 1.21 -19.49 3.01
C ALA A 26 1.96 -20.47 2.08
N VAL A 27 2.27 -20.06 0.85
CA VAL A 27 3.01 -20.90 -0.11
C VAL A 27 4.44 -21.14 0.35
N GLU A 28 5.12 -20.11 0.86
CA GLU A 28 6.45 -20.21 1.47
C GLU A 28 6.45 -21.19 2.64
N VAL A 29 5.50 -21.06 3.57
CA VAL A 29 5.38 -21.94 4.75
C VAL A 29 5.14 -23.40 4.33
N ILE A 30 4.33 -23.64 3.29
CA ILE A 30 4.12 -24.98 2.75
C ILE A 30 5.43 -25.53 2.15
N GLY A 31 6.17 -24.73 1.38
CA GLY A 31 7.46 -25.14 0.80
C GLY A 31 8.49 -25.50 1.87
N ILE A 32 8.57 -24.72 2.96
CA ILE A 32 9.44 -24.99 4.10
C ILE A 32 8.99 -26.27 4.83
N LEU A 33 7.69 -26.42 5.10
CA LEU A 33 7.14 -27.61 5.74
C LEU A 33 7.43 -28.87 4.93
N VAL A 34 7.23 -28.84 3.60
CA VAL A 34 7.57 -29.96 2.73
C VAL A 34 9.06 -30.27 2.80
N SER A 35 9.92 -29.25 2.83
CA SER A 35 11.37 -29.43 2.92
C SER A 35 11.83 -30.01 4.26
N VAL A 36 11.23 -29.56 5.37
CA VAL A 36 11.56 -30.02 6.73
C VAL A 36 10.96 -31.39 7.03
N CYS A 37 9.76 -31.67 6.53
CA CYS A 37 9.10 -32.96 6.70
C CYS A 37 9.53 -33.99 5.64
N TRP A 38 10.41 -33.64 4.69
CA TRP A 38 10.91 -34.63 3.73
C TRP A 38 11.82 -35.62 4.45
N PRO A 39 11.42 -36.90 4.59
CA PRO A 39 12.22 -37.88 5.32
C PRO A 39 13.56 -38.06 4.60
N SER A 40 14.65 -37.79 5.31
CA SER A 40 16.02 -37.73 4.79
C SER A 40 16.58 -39.07 4.30
N GLY A 41 15.76 -40.10 4.11
CA GLY A 41 16.19 -41.49 4.05
C GLY A 41 15.79 -42.32 2.82
N SER A 42 15.01 -41.81 1.85
CA SER A 42 14.34 -42.74 0.92
C SER A 42 14.43 -42.49 -0.58
N VAL A 43 15.19 -41.51 -1.10
CA VAL A 43 15.32 -41.37 -2.56
C VAL A 43 16.70 -40.89 -2.99
N PRO A 44 17.49 -41.70 -3.74
CA PRO A 44 18.66 -41.21 -4.46
C PRO A 44 18.16 -40.37 -5.64
N LEU A 45 17.76 -39.13 -5.38
CA LEU A 45 17.50 -38.19 -6.45
C LEU A 45 18.84 -37.83 -7.10
N ASP A 46 18.95 -38.04 -8.41
CA ASP A 46 20.04 -37.49 -9.20
C ASP A 46 20.20 -36.00 -8.89
N GLY A 47 21.43 -35.55 -8.63
CA GLY A 47 21.71 -34.14 -8.32
C GLY A 47 21.19 -33.18 -9.39
N ALA A 48 21.08 -33.65 -10.64
CA ALA A 48 20.46 -32.94 -11.74
C ALA A 48 18.96 -32.64 -11.51
N LEU A 49 18.19 -33.61 -11.01
CA LEU A 49 16.77 -33.41 -10.69
C LEU A 49 16.60 -32.41 -9.54
N PHE A 50 17.43 -32.52 -8.49
CA PHE A 50 17.39 -31.58 -7.38
C PHE A 50 17.68 -30.15 -7.83
N SER A 51 18.74 -29.95 -8.63
CA SER A 51 19.08 -28.63 -9.19
C SER A 51 17.97 -28.08 -10.09
N ALA A 52 17.33 -28.93 -10.90
CA ALA A 52 16.24 -28.52 -11.77
C ALA A 52 15.00 -28.08 -10.96
N VAL A 53 14.65 -28.82 -9.91
CA VAL A 53 13.53 -28.50 -9.01
C VAL A 53 13.78 -27.20 -8.26
N MET A 54 14.98 -27.02 -7.71
CA MET A 54 15.36 -25.78 -7.01
C MET A 54 15.39 -24.58 -7.96
N GLY A 55 15.90 -24.76 -9.18
CA GLY A 55 15.86 -23.73 -10.22
C GLY A 55 14.44 -23.32 -10.57
N ALA A 56 13.55 -24.29 -10.81
CA ALA A 56 12.14 -24.03 -11.11
C ALA A 56 11.45 -23.31 -9.94
N TYR A 57 11.71 -23.72 -8.70
CA TYR A 57 11.18 -23.08 -7.50
C TYR A 57 11.64 -21.61 -7.38
N CYS A 58 12.94 -21.33 -7.55
CA CYS A 58 13.47 -19.97 -7.57
C CYS A 58 12.84 -19.12 -8.67
N PHE A 59 12.69 -19.67 -9.89
CA PHE A 59 12.04 -18.95 -10.99
C PHE A 59 10.58 -18.63 -10.68
N LEU A 60 9.84 -19.58 -10.11
CA LEU A 60 8.46 -19.36 -9.68
C LEU A 60 8.39 -18.29 -8.60
N LEU A 61 9.28 -18.31 -7.61
CA LEU A 61 9.36 -17.27 -6.57
C LEU A 61 9.62 -15.89 -7.17
N VAL A 62 10.60 -15.76 -8.06
CA VAL A 62 10.92 -14.49 -8.72
C VAL A 62 9.74 -14.00 -9.57
N ALA A 63 9.13 -14.87 -10.36
CA ALA A 63 7.94 -14.52 -11.14
C ALA A 63 6.78 -14.09 -10.23
N PHE A 64 6.57 -14.81 -9.13
CA PHE A 64 5.54 -14.50 -8.15
C PHE A 64 5.78 -13.15 -7.48
N LEU A 65 7.03 -12.77 -7.18
CA LEU A 65 7.40 -11.47 -6.61
C LEU A 65 7.44 -10.33 -7.65
N ALA A 66 7.73 -10.62 -8.91
CA ALA A 66 7.76 -9.63 -9.97
C ALA A 66 6.35 -9.16 -10.38
N VAL A 67 5.37 -10.06 -10.42
CA VAL A 67 3.97 -9.76 -10.73
C VAL A 67 3.34 -8.67 -9.83
N PRO A 68 3.44 -8.71 -8.48
CA PRO A 68 2.89 -7.68 -7.61
C PRO A 68 3.66 -6.37 -7.72
N ALA A 69 4.99 -6.41 -7.89
CA ALA A 69 5.79 -5.21 -8.11
C ALA A 69 5.33 -4.51 -9.39
N TRP A 70 5.11 -5.28 -10.46
CA TRP A 70 4.56 -4.79 -11.72
C TRP A 70 3.14 -4.26 -11.55
N ARG A 71 2.23 -5.01 -10.92
CA ARG A 71 0.84 -4.56 -10.68
C ARG A 71 0.77 -3.34 -9.79
N PHE A 72 1.62 -3.25 -8.77
CA PHE A 72 1.72 -2.08 -7.92
C PHE A 72 2.19 -0.88 -8.72
N TRP A 73 3.23 -1.04 -9.55
CA TRP A 73 3.76 0.04 -10.38
C TRP A 73 2.74 0.53 -11.43
N VAL A 74 2.09 -0.39 -12.13
CA VAL A 74 1.04 -0.07 -13.12
C VAL A 74 -0.22 0.48 -12.44
N GLY A 75 -0.61 -0.07 -11.29
CA GLY A 75 -1.74 0.38 -10.49
C GLY A 75 -1.52 1.79 -9.96
N SER A 76 -0.32 2.10 -9.48
CA SER A 76 0.07 3.42 -8.96
C SER A 76 -0.27 4.55 -9.92
N ARG A 77 -0.07 4.32 -11.23
CA ARG A 77 -0.44 5.27 -12.29
C ARG A 77 -1.96 5.45 -12.41
N LYS A 78 -2.73 4.37 -12.32
CA LYS A 78 -4.19 4.39 -12.47
C LYS A 78 -4.92 4.98 -11.25
N TYR A 79 -4.36 4.81 -10.04
CA TYR A 79 -5.00 5.28 -8.81
C TYR A 79 -4.74 6.76 -8.50
N GLY A 80 -4.04 7.50 -9.36
CA GLY A 80 -3.74 8.91 -9.14
C GLY A 80 -2.77 9.14 -7.97
N LEU A 81 -1.93 8.15 -7.66
CA LEU A 81 -0.88 8.27 -6.64
C LEU A 81 0.36 8.98 -7.18
N LEU A 82 0.30 9.51 -8.39
CA LEU A 82 1.35 10.32 -8.98
C LEU A 82 0.81 11.74 -9.12
N CYS A 83 1.65 12.71 -8.80
CA CYS A 83 1.30 14.11 -9.04
C CYS A 83 1.03 14.32 -10.54
N PRO A 84 -0.08 14.96 -10.94
CA PRO A 84 -0.36 15.22 -12.36
C PRO A 84 0.61 16.23 -12.99
N HIS A 85 1.29 17.06 -12.18
CA HIS A 85 2.24 18.07 -12.68
C HIS A 85 3.64 17.51 -12.91
N CYS A 86 4.18 16.73 -11.96
CA CYS A 86 5.58 16.27 -12.02
C CYS A 86 5.74 14.75 -12.06
N GLY A 87 4.66 13.98 -11.92
CA GLY A 87 4.72 12.52 -11.87
C GLY A 87 5.35 11.94 -10.59
N ALA A 88 5.64 12.75 -9.58
CA ALA A 88 6.20 12.27 -8.32
C ALA A 88 5.21 11.39 -7.55
N PHE A 89 5.72 10.34 -6.92
CA PHE A 89 4.92 9.37 -6.16
C PHE A 89 4.44 9.94 -4.82
N MET A 90 3.13 9.87 -4.59
CA MET A 90 2.41 10.45 -3.45
C MET A 90 1.98 9.35 -2.47
N GLY A 91 2.95 8.58 -1.96
CA GLY A 91 2.70 7.49 -1.00
C GLY A 91 3.20 7.78 0.41
N GLY A 92 2.50 7.29 1.43
CA GLY A 92 2.97 7.32 2.82
C GLY A 92 2.90 8.71 3.47
N GLN A 93 4.05 9.25 3.90
CA GLN A 93 4.11 10.54 4.61
C GLN A 93 3.73 11.73 3.73
N SER A 94 4.05 11.69 2.43
CA SER A 94 3.68 12.75 1.48
C SER A 94 2.17 12.90 1.39
N LEU A 95 1.39 11.82 1.54
CA LEU A 95 -0.07 11.86 1.53
C LEU A 95 -0.63 12.65 2.73
N ARG A 96 0.04 12.62 3.89
CA ARG A 96 -0.34 13.46 5.05
C ARG A 96 -0.09 14.93 4.76
N ILE A 97 1.07 15.25 4.19
CA ILE A 97 1.47 16.63 3.84
C ILE A 97 0.54 17.21 2.77
N ILE A 98 0.26 16.46 1.71
CA ILE A 98 -0.69 16.87 0.65
C ILE A 98 -2.08 17.09 1.24
N SER A 99 -2.52 16.24 2.17
CA SER A 99 -3.81 16.41 2.83
C SER A 99 -3.90 17.61 3.77
N ALA A 100 -2.76 18.19 4.17
CA ALA A 100 -2.70 19.39 5.01
C ALA A 100 -2.51 20.67 4.19
N CYS A 101 -1.66 20.62 3.15
CA CYS A 101 -1.26 21.78 2.36
C CYS A 101 -1.98 21.91 1.01
N GLY A 102 -2.64 20.86 0.52
CA GLY A 102 -3.29 20.83 -0.79
C GLY A 102 -2.34 20.88 -2.00
N ARG A 103 -1.02 20.84 -1.76
CA ARG A 103 0.04 21.00 -2.78
C ARG A 103 1.00 19.81 -2.80
N CYS A 104 1.62 19.60 -3.95
CA CYS A 104 2.71 18.64 -4.12
C CYS A 104 3.95 19.08 -3.32
N PRO A 105 4.60 18.20 -2.54
CA PRO A 105 5.85 18.55 -1.85
C PRO A 105 7.04 18.73 -2.80
N GLU A 106 7.04 18.06 -3.96
CA GLU A 106 8.13 18.10 -4.93
C GLU A 106 8.03 19.31 -5.87
N CYS A 107 6.85 19.53 -6.47
CA CYS A 107 6.69 20.59 -7.48
C CYS A 107 5.87 21.79 -7.02
N GLY A 108 5.30 21.77 -5.81
CA GLY A 108 4.44 22.85 -5.29
C GLY A 108 3.09 23.01 -5.99
N GLY A 109 2.80 22.19 -7.02
CA GLY A 109 1.57 22.25 -7.81
C GLY A 109 0.34 21.99 -6.94
N LYS A 110 -0.76 22.68 -7.23
CA LYS A 110 -2.03 22.57 -6.50
C LYS A 110 -2.77 21.31 -6.95
N ILE A 111 -3.18 20.48 -6.00
CA ILE A 111 -3.77 19.15 -6.27
C ILE A 111 -5.19 19.03 -5.73
N LEU A 112 -5.46 19.68 -4.59
CA LEU A 112 -6.80 19.79 -4.03
C LEU A 112 -7.34 21.19 -4.28
N ASP A 113 -8.61 21.27 -4.68
CA ASP A 113 -9.35 22.52 -4.69
C ASP A 113 -9.64 22.95 -3.25
N ASP A 114 -9.37 24.21 -2.93
CA ASP A 114 -9.45 24.73 -1.55
C ASP A 114 -10.90 24.78 -1.01
N SER A 115 -11.90 24.53 -1.85
CA SER A 115 -13.33 24.59 -1.49
C SER A 115 -13.70 23.61 -0.37
N GLU A 116 -13.15 22.39 -0.36
CA GLU A 116 -13.39 21.42 0.73
C GLU A 116 -12.69 21.82 2.06
N PHE A 117 -11.60 22.58 1.99
CA PHE A 117 -10.89 23.04 3.20
C PHE A 117 -11.63 24.21 3.87
N ALA A 118 -12.29 25.05 3.09
CA ALA A 118 -13.10 26.15 3.62
C ALA A 118 -14.29 25.62 4.44
N GLU A 119 -14.99 24.59 3.95
CA GLU A 119 -16.13 23.96 4.65
C GLU A 119 -15.72 23.29 5.97
N SER A 120 -14.67 22.46 5.95
CA SER A 120 -14.23 21.76 7.16
C SER A 120 -13.70 22.69 8.25
N LYS A 121 -13.10 23.83 7.88
CA LYS A 121 -12.64 24.85 8.83
C LYS A 121 -13.79 25.68 9.39
N ALA A 122 -14.83 25.95 8.60
CA ALA A 122 -16.07 26.57 9.06
C ALA A 122 -16.81 25.68 10.07
N GLU A 123 -16.90 24.38 9.78
CA GLU A 123 -17.58 23.42 10.65
C GLU A 123 -16.81 23.13 11.96
N GLN A 124 -15.47 23.07 11.91
CA GLN A 124 -14.64 23.02 13.12
C GLN A 124 -14.74 24.30 13.96
N SER A 125 -14.89 25.47 13.33
CA SER A 125 -15.05 26.73 14.06
C SER A 125 -16.43 26.83 14.71
N ALA A 126 -17.47 26.26 14.09
CA ALA A 126 -18.81 26.19 14.66
C ALA A 126 -18.92 25.22 15.86
N THR A 127 -18.20 24.10 15.83
CA THR A 127 -18.21 23.09 16.91
C THR A 127 -17.26 23.42 18.07
N ARG A 128 -16.29 24.33 17.87
CA ARG A 128 -15.40 24.81 18.94
C ARG A 128 -15.91 26.08 19.64
N SER A 129 -17.21 26.38 19.52
CA SER A 129 -17.83 27.41 20.36
C SER A 129 -17.72 26.96 21.81
N PRO A 130 -16.91 27.63 22.65
CA PRO A 130 -16.70 27.22 24.03
C PRO A 130 -18.04 27.26 24.75
N SER A 131 -18.45 26.13 25.32
CA SER A 131 -19.44 26.11 26.38
C SER A 131 -18.90 27.03 27.48
N ALA A 132 -19.39 28.27 27.47
CA ALA A 132 -19.08 29.28 28.45
C ALA A 132 -19.23 28.64 29.83
N GLY A 133 -18.09 28.46 30.50
CA GLY A 133 -18.02 27.90 31.82
C GLY A 133 -18.93 28.69 32.73
N LYS A 134 -19.92 27.99 33.29
CA LYS A 134 -20.68 28.43 34.45
C LYS A 134 -19.67 28.73 35.55
N SER A 135 -19.44 30.02 35.79
CA SER A 135 -18.74 30.52 36.96
C SER A 135 -19.68 30.32 38.15
N THR A 136 -19.50 29.23 38.88
CA THR A 136 -20.11 29.05 40.21
C THR A 136 -19.11 29.55 41.25
N LEU A 137 -19.46 30.72 41.78
CA LEU A 137 -19.35 31.19 43.17
C LEU A 137 -18.15 30.71 43.99
#